data_AF-A0A848LU18-F1
#
_entry.id   AF-A0A848LU18-F1
#
_cell.length_a   1.000
_cell.length_b   1.000
_cell.length_c   1.000
_cell.angle_alpha   90.00
_cell.angle_beta   90.00
_cell.angle_gamma   90.00
#
_symmetry.space_group_name_H-M   'P 1'
#
loop_
_entity.id
_entity.type
_entity.pdbx_description
1 polymer ?
#
loop_
_entity_poly.entity_id
_entity_poly.type
_entity_poly.pdbx_seq_one_letter_code
_entity_poly.pdbx_strand_id
1 'polypeptide(L)'
;MNRRWFLRTGTLLGLGTSSIFTARAAELGVAANGNLFGESPSREAVLSSNPRGALFEGQGVNESPGLVRALRASDPSQLSPGPVVGTEADLATYQLHFRNSYGPRIRICISFYDPANCAAWGVWGTRGWWSIDHNQSVYLLNTTHSVAYYFAEADNGAFWAGDSQFIHAPQTSPFNSCLWNQRIGDRYLGMRQVNMSAGTYTVNLIA
;
A
#
# COMPACT_ATOMS: atom_id res chain seq x y z
N MET A 1 -33.07 31.34 -32.55
CA MET A 1 -32.16 30.83 -33.59
C MET A 1 -31.80 29.38 -33.24
N ASN A 2 -32.36 28.42 -33.96
CA ASN A 2 -32.25 26.98 -33.73
C ASN A 2 -31.19 26.37 -34.65
N ARG A 3 -30.27 25.53 -34.14
CA ARG A 3 -29.57 24.53 -34.95
C ARG A 3 -29.37 23.24 -34.16
N ARG A 4 -30.23 22.24 -34.44
CA ARG A 4 -30.01 20.82 -34.17
C ARG A 4 -29.16 20.27 -35.33
N TRP A 5 -28.16 19.43 -35.02
CA TRP A 5 -27.45 18.62 -36.02
C TRP A 5 -27.52 17.14 -35.67
N PHE A 6 -27.67 16.35 -36.72
CA PHE A 6 -28.13 14.97 -36.75
C PHE A 6 -27.02 13.95 -36.46
N LEU A 7 -27.43 12.85 -35.84
CA LEU A 7 -26.72 11.56 -35.78
C LEU A 7 -26.64 10.94 -37.18
N ARG A 8 -25.48 10.34 -37.52
CA ARG A 8 -25.38 9.35 -38.59
C ARG A 8 -24.78 8.06 -38.03
N THR A 9 -25.63 7.06 -37.94
CA THR A 9 -25.32 5.63 -37.88
C THR A 9 -24.76 5.18 -39.23
N GLY A 10 -23.68 4.40 -39.19
CA GLY A 10 -23.08 3.78 -40.37
C GLY A 10 -22.58 2.37 -40.01
N THR A 11 -23.48 1.40 -40.15
CA THR A 11 -23.17 -0.03 -40.11
C THR A 11 -22.58 -0.44 -41.46
N LEU A 12 -21.42 -1.09 -41.47
CA LEU A 12 -20.87 -1.72 -42.68
C LEU A 12 -20.45 -3.15 -42.36
N LEU A 13 -21.26 -4.08 -42.85
CA LEU A 13 -20.94 -5.49 -43.03
C LEU A 13 -19.92 -5.62 -44.16
N GLY A 14 -18.83 -6.36 -43.91
CA GLY A 14 -17.85 -6.73 -44.92
C GLY A 14 -17.31 -8.13 -44.64
N LEU A 15 -17.96 -9.13 -45.24
CA LEU A 15 -17.38 -10.46 -45.45
C LEU A 15 -16.35 -10.34 -46.59
N GLY A 16 -15.15 -10.88 -46.38
CA GLY A 16 -14.09 -10.85 -47.39
C GLY A 16 -12.96 -11.80 -47.06
N THR A 17 -13.15 -13.07 -47.43
CA THR A 17 -12.08 -14.07 -47.59
C THR A 17 -11.16 -13.65 -48.73
N SER A 18 -9.84 -13.65 -48.53
CA SER A 18 -8.84 -13.94 -49.57
C SER A 18 -7.43 -14.02 -48.98
N SER A 19 -6.88 -15.22 -49.02
CA SER A 19 -5.46 -15.50 -48.84
C SER A 19 -4.71 -15.05 -50.09
N ILE A 20 -3.67 -14.22 -49.96
CA ILE A 20 -2.67 -14.01 -51.02
C ILE A 20 -1.28 -13.95 -50.39
N PHE A 21 -0.46 -14.92 -50.78
CA PHE A 21 0.98 -14.96 -50.53
C PHE A 21 1.65 -13.75 -51.19
N THR A 22 2.42 -12.98 -50.42
CA THR A 22 3.36 -12.02 -50.99
C THR A 22 4.78 -12.45 -50.63
N ALA A 23 5.46 -13.02 -51.63
CA ALA A 23 6.89 -13.19 -51.62
C ALA A 23 7.54 -11.80 -51.62
N ARG A 24 8.47 -11.56 -50.69
CA ARG A 24 9.36 -10.41 -50.74
C ARG A 24 10.76 -10.93 -51.05
N ALA A 25 11.22 -10.57 -52.25
CA ALA A 25 12.58 -10.79 -52.71
C ALA A 25 13.57 -10.03 -51.81
N ALA A 26 14.63 -10.73 -51.41
CA ALA A 26 15.78 -10.19 -50.74
C ALA A 26 16.73 -9.60 -51.79
N GLU A 27 17.18 -8.36 -51.56
CA GLU A 27 18.37 -7.81 -52.21
C GLU A 27 19.63 -8.08 -51.38
N LEU A 28 20.72 -8.28 -52.12
CA LEU A 28 22.02 -8.79 -51.73
C LEU A 28 22.87 -7.75 -50.98
N GLY A 29 23.60 -8.22 -49.96
CA GLY A 29 24.61 -7.45 -49.23
C GLY A 29 25.62 -8.33 -48.48
N VAL A 30 26.41 -9.07 -49.26
CA VAL A 30 27.83 -9.46 -49.05
C VAL A 30 28.36 -9.74 -47.62
N ALA A 31 28.56 -11.04 -47.38
CA ALA A 31 29.73 -11.75 -46.84
C ALA A 31 30.23 -11.64 -45.37
N ALA A 32 30.38 -12.85 -44.81
CA ALA A 32 31.46 -13.37 -43.96
C ALA A 32 31.42 -13.11 -42.44
N ASN A 33 30.91 -14.09 -41.67
CA ASN A 33 31.74 -15.04 -40.93
C ASN A 33 30.91 -15.98 -40.02
N GLY A 34 31.16 -17.28 -40.14
CA GLY A 34 31.25 -18.20 -38.99
C GLY A 34 29.98 -18.77 -38.37
N ASN A 35 29.66 -20.01 -38.77
CA ASN A 35 28.82 -21.04 -38.12
C ASN A 35 28.80 -21.02 -36.57
N LEU A 36 27.68 -21.39 -35.92
CA LEU A 36 27.43 -22.74 -35.35
C LEU A 36 26.12 -22.79 -34.51
N PHE A 37 25.20 -23.71 -34.86
CA PHE A 37 24.20 -24.47 -34.07
C PHE A 37 23.61 -23.88 -32.76
N GLY A 38 22.31 -23.94 -32.44
CA GLY A 38 21.17 -24.70 -32.95
C GLY A 38 19.99 -24.62 -31.94
N GLU A 39 18.77 -24.77 -32.48
CA GLU A 39 17.50 -25.23 -31.88
C GLU A 39 16.98 -24.75 -30.52
N SER A 40 15.73 -24.26 -30.56
CA SER A 40 14.77 -24.34 -29.45
C SER A 40 14.10 -25.72 -29.40
N PRO A 41 13.70 -26.21 -28.22
CA PRO A 41 12.57 -27.13 -28.12
C PRO A 41 11.42 -26.56 -27.27
N SER A 42 10.22 -26.89 -27.72
CA SER A 42 8.94 -26.64 -27.06
C SER A 42 8.57 -27.80 -26.13
N ARG A 43 7.85 -27.46 -25.03
CA ARG A 43 6.85 -28.25 -24.28
C ARG A 43 7.19 -29.67 -23.80
N GLU A 44 7.01 -29.88 -22.48
CA GLU A 44 6.10 -30.92 -21.97
C GLU A 44 5.77 -30.72 -20.49
N ALA A 45 4.55 -31.12 -20.13
CA ALA A 45 3.96 -31.06 -18.80
C ALA A 45 4.26 -32.34 -18.01
N VAL A 46 4.50 -32.23 -16.70
CA VAL A 46 4.40 -33.37 -15.77
C VAL A 46 3.78 -32.92 -14.45
N LEU A 47 2.66 -33.57 -14.13
CA LEU A 47 2.04 -33.62 -12.81
C LEU A 47 3.00 -34.23 -11.78
N SER A 48 3.08 -33.65 -10.58
CA SER A 48 3.40 -34.45 -9.39
C SER A 48 2.68 -33.92 -8.16
N SER A 49 1.71 -34.72 -7.74
CA SER A 49 1.10 -34.76 -6.42
C SER A 49 2.07 -35.32 -5.39
N ASN A 50 2.16 -34.73 -4.19
CA ASN A 50 1.93 -35.45 -2.93
C ASN A 50 1.98 -34.55 -1.67
N PRO A 51 1.43 -35.02 -0.53
CA PRO A 51 0.75 -34.19 0.45
C PRO A 51 1.41 -34.22 1.84
N ARG A 52 0.68 -33.63 2.81
CA ARG A 52 0.79 -33.70 4.28
C ARG A 52 1.67 -32.65 4.97
N GLY A 53 0.97 -31.76 5.67
CA GLY A 53 1.04 -31.78 7.13
C GLY A 53 1.84 -30.67 7.78
N ALA A 54 1.17 -29.55 8.07
CA ALA A 54 1.39 -28.80 9.31
C ALA A 54 0.15 -27.96 9.62
N LEU A 55 -0.65 -28.45 10.59
CA LEU A 55 -1.48 -27.61 11.43
C LEU A 55 -0.54 -26.63 12.15
N PHE A 56 -0.63 -25.34 11.84
CA PHE A 56 -0.24 -24.30 12.76
C PHE A 56 -1.45 -23.43 13.06
N GLU A 57 -2.04 -23.79 14.19
CA GLU A 57 -3.02 -23.07 14.95
C GLU A 57 -2.28 -22.03 15.82
N GLY A 58 -2.77 -20.79 15.81
CA GLY A 58 -2.57 -19.84 16.91
C GLY A 58 -1.24 -19.09 16.99
N GLN A 59 -1.22 -17.86 16.46
CA GLN A 59 -1.15 -16.62 17.25
C GLN A 59 -0.85 -15.45 16.31
N GLY A 60 -1.91 -14.83 15.80
CA GLY A 60 -1.84 -13.52 15.18
C GLY A 60 -1.67 -12.46 16.25
N VAL A 61 -0.44 -12.00 16.43
CA VAL A 61 -0.17 -10.69 17.01
C VAL A 61 0.71 -9.98 15.99
N ASN A 62 0.06 -9.20 15.13
CA ASN A 62 0.73 -8.31 14.19
C ASN A 62 1.31 -7.15 15.02
N GLU A 63 2.41 -7.43 15.73
CA GLU A 63 3.11 -6.44 16.53
C GLU A 63 3.60 -5.34 15.61
N SER A 64 3.21 -4.10 15.92
CA SER A 64 3.76 -2.93 15.25
C SER A 64 5.28 -2.94 15.37
N PRO A 65 6.05 -2.77 14.27
CA PRO A 65 7.49 -2.67 14.36
C PRO A 65 7.87 -1.41 15.16
N GLY A 66 8.35 -1.60 16.39
CA GLY A 66 9.08 -0.59 17.16
C GLY A 66 8.24 0.31 18.07
N LEU A 67 7.87 -0.19 19.25
CA LEU A 67 7.55 0.67 20.40
C LEU A 67 7.80 -0.03 21.74
N VAL A 68 9.06 -0.38 22.03
CA VAL A 68 9.47 -0.69 23.40
C VAL A 68 10.11 0.56 24.00
N ARG A 69 9.30 1.38 24.69
CA ARG A 69 9.84 2.30 25.71
C ARG A 69 9.92 1.51 27.01
N ALA A 70 11.13 1.06 27.35
CA ALA A 70 11.42 0.64 28.70
C ALA A 70 11.22 1.84 29.63
N LEU A 71 10.15 1.82 30.42
CA LEU A 71 10.00 2.67 31.60
C LEU A 71 11.11 2.26 32.57
N ARG A 72 12.19 3.04 32.60
CA ARG A 72 13.27 2.86 33.55
C ARG A 72 12.76 3.32 34.92
N ALA A 73 12.43 2.35 35.76
CA ALA A 73 12.18 2.56 37.17
C ALA A 73 13.49 2.94 37.87
N SER A 74 13.49 4.10 38.53
CA SER A 74 14.36 4.39 39.68
C SER A 74 13.98 5.75 40.26
N ASP A 75 13.28 5.76 41.40
CA ASP A 75 13.83 6.12 42.71
C ASP A 75 12.72 6.59 43.68
N PRO A 76 12.34 5.83 44.74
CA PRO A 76 11.28 6.21 45.66
C PRO A 76 11.87 6.90 46.89
N SER A 77 12.31 8.16 46.76
CA SER A 77 12.63 9.01 47.91
C SER A 77 12.76 10.46 47.45
N GLN A 78 11.67 11.25 47.46
CA GLN A 78 11.67 12.70 47.78
C GLN A 78 10.22 13.21 47.99
N LEU A 79 9.85 13.22 49.27
CA LEU A 79 9.10 14.22 50.05
C LEU A 79 8.26 15.33 49.37
N SER A 80 6.97 15.34 49.77
CA SER A 80 6.04 16.47 50.06
C SER A 80 4.76 16.55 49.21
N PRO A 81 3.56 16.51 49.84
CA PRO A 81 2.29 16.72 49.16
C PRO A 81 1.98 18.22 49.09
N GLY A 82 2.37 18.86 47.99
CA GLY A 82 1.68 20.08 47.55
C GLY A 82 0.31 19.72 46.99
N PRO A 83 -0.69 20.64 47.00
CA PRO A 83 -1.91 20.43 46.24
C PRO A 83 -1.52 20.42 44.75
N VAL A 84 -1.39 19.22 44.18
CA VAL A 84 -1.20 19.03 42.75
C VAL A 84 -2.51 19.48 42.12
N VAL A 85 -2.51 20.72 41.63
CA VAL A 85 -3.47 21.19 40.65
C VAL A 85 -3.36 20.23 39.47
N GLY A 86 -4.31 19.30 39.38
CA GLY A 86 -4.47 18.40 38.26
C GLY A 86 -4.87 19.22 37.04
N THR A 87 -3.90 19.84 36.39
CA THR A 87 -3.99 20.13 34.96
C THR A 87 -3.41 18.94 34.22
N GLU A 88 -4.06 17.78 34.39
CA GLU A 88 -4.10 16.77 33.35
C GLU A 88 -4.88 17.42 32.20
N ALA A 89 -4.17 18.23 31.39
CA ALA A 89 -4.51 18.28 29.99
C ALA A 89 -4.33 16.84 29.52
N ASP A 90 -5.39 16.05 29.66
CA ASP A 90 -5.58 14.76 29.03
C ASP A 90 -5.35 15.02 27.55
N LEU A 91 -4.09 14.85 27.13
CA LEU A 91 -3.67 15.06 25.76
C LEU A 91 -4.45 14.00 24.99
N ALA A 92 -5.59 14.41 24.42
CA ALA A 92 -6.52 13.50 23.77
C ALA A 92 -5.72 12.56 22.86
N THR A 93 -5.57 11.31 23.29
CA THR A 93 -4.82 10.31 22.54
C THR A 93 -5.78 9.70 21.54
N TYR A 94 -5.43 9.78 20.27
CA TYR A 94 -6.17 9.18 19.17
C TYR A 94 -5.53 7.85 18.81
N GLN A 95 -6.31 6.78 18.80
CA GLN A 95 -5.87 5.46 18.36
C GLN A 95 -6.48 5.16 17.00
N LEU A 96 -5.63 4.86 16.01
CA LEU A 96 -6.04 4.56 14.66
C LEU A 96 -6.02 3.05 14.41
N HIS A 97 -7.19 2.50 14.09
CA HIS A 97 -7.38 1.11 13.72
C HIS A 97 -7.91 1.02 12.28
N PHE A 98 -7.56 -0.08 11.62
CA PHE A 98 -8.13 -0.43 10.32
C PHE A 98 -8.79 -1.80 10.42
N ARG A 99 -9.93 -1.97 9.75
CA ARG A 99 -10.63 -3.24 9.62
C ARG A 99 -10.87 -3.55 8.15
N ASN A 100 -10.51 -4.78 7.75
CA ASN A 100 -10.81 -5.28 6.42
C ASN A 100 -12.18 -5.94 6.40
N SER A 101 -13.15 -5.28 5.76
CA SER A 101 -14.49 -5.80 5.51
C SER A 101 -14.76 -6.03 4.02
N TYR A 102 -13.73 -5.93 3.16
CA TYR A 102 -13.85 -6.00 1.70
C TYR A 102 -13.74 -7.44 1.14
N GLY A 103 -12.90 -8.28 1.73
CA GLY A 103 -12.70 -9.67 1.25
C GLY A 103 -11.22 -10.00 1.05
N PRO A 104 -10.62 -9.61 -0.08
CA PRO A 104 -9.19 -9.82 -0.34
C PRO A 104 -8.30 -9.23 0.75
N ARG A 105 -7.07 -9.76 0.89
CA ARG A 105 -6.03 -9.16 1.72
C ARG A 105 -5.75 -7.73 1.26
N ILE A 106 -5.62 -6.82 2.23
CA ILE A 106 -5.32 -5.42 1.99
C ILE A 106 -3.96 -5.08 2.59
N ARG A 107 -3.16 -4.31 1.86
CA ARG A 107 -1.92 -3.67 2.30
C ARG A 107 -2.17 -2.19 2.55
N ILE A 108 -1.76 -1.68 3.71
CA ILE A 108 -2.00 -0.30 4.15
C ILE A 108 -0.67 0.40 4.40
N CYS A 109 -0.59 1.68 4.08
CA CYS A 109 0.41 2.60 4.59
C CYS A 109 -0.26 3.88 5.10
N ILE A 110 0.39 4.57 6.04
CA ILE A 110 -0.11 5.81 6.65
C ILE A 110 0.95 6.91 6.62
N SER A 111 0.46 8.15 6.65
CA SER A 111 1.23 9.31 7.05
C SER A 111 0.63 9.94 8.30
N PHE A 112 1.47 10.31 9.24
CA PHE A 112 1.08 10.79 10.56
C PHE A 112 1.98 11.92 11.03
N TYR A 113 1.45 12.77 11.91
CA TYR A 113 2.19 13.89 12.46
C TYR A 113 3.23 13.40 13.48
N ASP A 114 4.51 13.66 13.20
CA ASP A 114 5.65 13.28 14.04
C ASP A 114 6.77 14.34 13.96
N PRO A 115 6.56 15.51 14.59
CA PRO A 115 7.58 16.56 14.60
C PRO A 115 8.82 16.14 15.40
N ALA A 116 8.70 15.20 16.33
CA ALA A 116 9.83 14.77 17.16
C ALA A 116 10.90 14.07 16.33
N ASN A 117 10.52 13.22 15.39
CA ASN A 117 11.47 12.49 14.53
C ASN A 117 11.63 13.11 13.14
N CYS A 118 10.62 13.85 12.64
CA CYS A 118 10.58 14.35 11.27
C CYS A 118 10.60 15.88 11.14
N ALA A 119 10.97 16.64 12.20
CA ALA A 119 11.05 18.11 12.15
C ALA A 119 11.84 18.65 10.94
N ALA A 120 12.99 18.06 10.63
CA ALA A 120 13.84 18.50 9.52
C ALA A 120 13.28 18.15 8.12
N TRP A 121 12.22 17.33 8.05
CA TRP A 121 11.71 16.70 6.83
C TRP A 121 10.21 16.92 6.64
N GLY A 122 9.70 18.03 7.17
CA GLY A 122 8.30 18.44 7.00
C GLY A 122 7.33 17.89 8.04
N VAL A 123 7.79 17.52 9.24
CA VAL A 123 7.00 17.13 10.45
C VAL A 123 6.05 15.94 10.30
N TRP A 124 5.96 15.32 9.14
CA TRP A 124 5.14 14.14 8.87
C TRP A 124 5.99 12.89 8.71
N GLY A 125 5.65 11.85 9.47
CA GLY A 125 6.14 10.49 9.31
C GLY A 125 5.31 9.70 8.31
N THR A 126 5.90 8.67 7.73
CA THR A 126 5.27 7.69 6.85
C THR A 126 5.67 6.28 7.28
N ARG A 127 4.72 5.34 7.27
CA ARG A 127 4.98 3.96 7.67
C ARG A 127 4.06 3.01 6.92
N GLY A 128 4.52 1.79 6.66
CA GLY A 128 3.81 0.74 5.94
C GLY A 128 4.74 -0.45 5.74
N TRP A 129 4.42 -1.48 4.95
CA TRP A 129 3.07 -1.91 4.61
C TRP A 129 2.57 -2.83 5.72
N TRP A 130 1.34 -2.61 6.20
CA TRP A 130 0.64 -3.60 7.04
C TRP A 130 -0.31 -4.40 6.18
N SER A 131 -0.27 -5.72 6.32
CA SER A 131 -1.23 -6.61 5.69
C SER A 131 -2.35 -6.95 6.66
N ILE A 132 -3.60 -6.92 6.17
CA ILE A 132 -4.78 -7.39 6.91
C ILE A 132 -5.62 -8.33 6.06
N ASP A 133 -5.85 -9.54 6.58
CA ASP A 133 -6.73 -10.52 5.96
C ASP A 133 -8.21 -10.19 6.19
N HIS A 134 -9.09 -10.92 5.52
CA HIS A 134 -10.54 -10.71 5.64
C HIS A 134 -11.02 -10.76 7.10
N ASN A 135 -11.87 -9.82 7.48
CA ASN A 135 -12.44 -9.68 8.83
C ASN A 135 -11.41 -9.44 9.95
N GLN A 136 -10.15 -9.19 9.60
CA GLN A 136 -9.14 -8.80 10.58
C GLN A 136 -9.14 -7.29 10.79
N SER A 137 -8.63 -6.91 11.96
CA SER A 137 -8.34 -5.53 12.28
C SER A 137 -6.91 -5.40 12.80
N VAL A 138 -6.32 -4.24 12.61
CA VAL A 138 -4.96 -3.93 13.01
C VAL A 138 -4.93 -2.55 13.67
N TYR A 139 -4.16 -2.43 14.73
CA TYR A 139 -3.80 -1.17 15.35
C TYR A 139 -2.56 -0.62 14.65
N LEU A 140 -2.61 0.63 14.18
CA LEU A 140 -1.49 1.24 13.44
C LEU A 140 -0.71 2.25 14.26
N LEU A 141 -1.41 3.09 15.03
CA LEU A 141 -0.80 4.28 15.62
C LEU A 141 -1.62 4.80 16.80
N ASN A 142 -0.90 5.32 17.81
CA ASN A 142 -1.42 6.27 18.78
C ASN A 142 -0.76 7.63 18.53
N THR A 143 -1.56 8.68 18.42
CA THR A 143 -1.08 10.05 18.15
C THR A 143 -1.88 11.06 18.95
N THR A 144 -1.29 12.22 19.21
CA THR A 144 -1.99 13.38 19.81
C THR A 144 -2.61 14.28 18.74
N HIS A 145 -2.43 13.97 17.45
CA HIS A 145 -2.95 14.73 16.33
C HIS A 145 -4.20 14.07 15.77
N SER A 146 -5.30 14.81 15.61
CA SER A 146 -6.58 14.28 15.15
C SER A 146 -6.60 13.93 13.66
N VAL A 147 -5.62 14.38 12.87
CA VAL A 147 -5.54 14.10 11.43
C VAL A 147 -4.41 13.14 11.14
N ALA A 148 -4.72 12.10 10.37
CA ALA A 148 -3.75 11.23 9.72
C ALA A 148 -4.18 11.01 8.25
N TYR A 149 -3.30 10.39 7.47
CA TYR A 149 -3.57 10.05 6.08
C TYR A 149 -3.28 8.58 5.85
N TYR A 150 -4.03 7.93 4.98
CA TYR A 150 -3.81 6.52 4.64
C TYR A 150 -3.93 6.27 3.14
N PHE A 151 -3.22 5.24 2.69
CA PHE A 151 -3.43 4.60 1.39
C PHE A 151 -3.56 3.11 1.66
N ALA A 152 -4.50 2.46 0.97
CA ALA A 152 -4.69 1.03 1.07
C ALA A 152 -4.88 0.42 -0.32
N GLU A 153 -4.34 -0.77 -0.54
CA GLU A 153 -4.54 -1.54 -1.77
C GLU A 153 -4.88 -3.00 -1.45
N ALA A 154 -5.88 -3.53 -2.11
CA ALA A 154 -6.26 -4.93 -2.06
C ALA A 154 -5.49 -5.74 -3.10
N ASP A 155 -5.28 -7.03 -2.85
CA ASP A 155 -4.56 -7.91 -3.78
C ASP A 155 -5.30 -8.13 -5.12
N ASN A 156 -6.58 -7.78 -5.20
CA ASN A 156 -7.34 -7.77 -6.47
C ASN A 156 -7.25 -6.45 -7.24
N GLY A 157 -6.44 -5.49 -6.77
CA GLY A 157 -6.23 -4.19 -7.42
C GLY A 157 -7.20 -3.09 -7.02
N ALA A 158 -8.18 -3.35 -6.14
CA ALA A 158 -8.96 -2.26 -5.53
C ALA A 158 -8.08 -1.42 -4.60
N PHE A 159 -8.32 -0.12 -4.51
CA PHE A 159 -7.52 0.76 -3.65
C PHE A 159 -8.36 1.88 -3.04
N TRP A 160 -7.90 2.34 -1.87
CA TRP A 160 -8.44 3.49 -1.15
C TRP A 160 -7.34 4.55 -1.13
N ALA A 161 -7.49 5.52 -2.03
CA ALA A 161 -6.57 6.63 -2.21
C ALA A 161 -7.31 7.96 -2.06
N GLY A 162 -6.55 9.04 -1.99
CA GLY A 162 -7.06 10.41 -1.99
C GLY A 162 -6.04 11.38 -2.59
N ASP A 163 -6.40 12.65 -2.61
CA ASP A 163 -5.61 13.76 -3.15
C ASP A 163 -5.12 14.71 -2.06
N SER A 164 -5.34 14.37 -0.79
CA SER A 164 -5.10 15.27 0.34
C SER A 164 -3.61 15.37 0.71
N GLN A 165 -2.84 14.31 0.48
CA GLN A 165 -1.41 14.28 0.70
C GLN A 165 -0.76 13.24 -0.22
N PHE A 166 0.51 13.42 -0.58
CA PHE A 166 1.26 12.48 -1.42
C PHE A 166 2.50 11.98 -0.71
N ILE A 167 2.82 10.70 -0.89
CA ILE A 167 4.02 10.07 -0.32
C ILE A 167 4.77 9.25 -1.38
N HIS A 168 6.04 9.01 -1.10
CA HIS A 168 6.84 7.98 -1.77
C HIS A 168 6.95 6.76 -0.85
N ALA A 169 6.59 5.58 -1.35
CA ALA A 169 6.64 4.35 -0.58
C ALA A 169 7.26 3.20 -1.40
N PRO A 170 8.08 2.33 -0.77
CA PRO A 170 8.56 1.11 -1.42
C PRO A 170 7.42 0.23 -1.93
N GLN A 171 7.64 -0.52 -3.02
CA GLN A 171 6.59 -1.32 -3.65
C GLN A 171 6.02 -2.41 -2.72
N THR A 172 6.87 -3.12 -1.99
CA THR A 172 6.50 -4.35 -1.26
C THR A 172 7.09 -4.47 0.13
N SER A 173 8.18 -3.75 0.44
CA SER A 173 8.87 -3.87 1.71
C SER A 173 8.26 -2.96 2.78
N PRO A 174 8.24 -3.39 4.05
CA PRO A 174 7.88 -2.52 5.15
C PRO A 174 8.91 -1.38 5.29
N PHE A 175 8.45 -0.24 5.78
CA PHE A 175 9.21 0.99 5.90
C PHE A 175 8.66 1.85 7.04
N ASN A 176 9.54 2.70 7.57
CA ASN A 176 9.25 3.72 8.58
C ASN A 176 10.21 4.88 8.31
N SER A 177 9.70 6.00 7.80
CA SER A 177 10.49 7.12 7.29
C SER A 177 9.77 8.45 7.48
N CYS A 178 10.43 9.56 7.15
CA CYS A 178 9.78 10.86 7.05
C CYS A 178 9.24 11.08 5.62
N LEU A 179 8.27 11.99 5.50
CA LEU A 179 7.53 12.28 4.27
C LEU A 179 8.41 12.51 3.03
N TRP A 180 9.53 13.22 3.19
CA TRP A 180 10.41 13.61 2.08
C TRP A 180 11.59 12.67 1.84
N ASN A 181 11.55 11.45 2.38
CA ASN A 181 12.64 10.47 2.22
C ASN A 181 12.41 9.53 1.02
N GLN A 182 12.39 10.09 -0.19
CA GLN A 182 12.17 9.33 -1.42
C GLN A 182 13.39 8.45 -1.79
N ARG A 183 13.13 7.21 -2.23
CA ARG A 183 14.15 6.32 -2.80
C ARG A 183 13.86 6.04 -4.27
N ILE A 184 14.91 5.68 -5.00
CA ILE A 184 14.77 5.26 -6.40
C ILE A 184 13.91 3.99 -6.45
N GLY A 185 12.85 4.02 -7.26
CA GLY A 185 11.90 2.91 -7.40
C GLY A 185 10.69 2.97 -6.46
N ASP A 186 10.60 3.98 -5.59
CA ASP A 186 9.41 4.17 -4.76
C ASP A 186 8.19 4.58 -5.59
N ARG A 187 7.02 4.09 -5.19
CA ARG A 187 5.73 4.44 -5.77
C ARG A 187 5.26 5.80 -5.25
N TYR A 188 4.71 6.61 -6.15
CA TYR A 188 4.03 7.85 -5.79
C TYR A 188 2.56 7.55 -5.46
N LEU A 189 2.16 7.76 -4.20
CA LEU A 189 0.84 7.39 -3.69
C LEU A 189 0.07 8.61 -3.19
N GLY A 190 -1.16 8.79 -3.69
CA GLY A 190 -2.10 9.76 -3.17
C GLY A 190 -2.85 9.20 -1.97
N MET A 191 -2.84 9.93 -0.86
CA MET A 191 -3.38 9.48 0.42
C MET A 191 -4.72 10.12 0.73
N ARG A 192 -5.61 9.33 1.31
CA ARG A 192 -6.90 9.76 1.82
C ARG A 192 -6.77 10.26 3.26
N GLN A 193 -7.30 11.44 3.54
CA GLN A 193 -7.33 11.98 4.89
C GLN A 193 -8.32 11.21 5.78
N VAL A 194 -7.93 11.00 7.03
CA VAL A 194 -8.78 10.52 8.11
C VAL A 194 -8.76 11.54 9.26
N ASN A 195 -9.96 11.97 9.66
CA ASN A 195 -10.16 12.84 10.82
C ASN A 195 -10.67 11.96 11.97
N MET A 196 -9.84 11.79 12.98
CA MET A 196 -10.12 10.98 14.16
C MET A 196 -10.84 11.84 15.20
N SER A 197 -11.99 11.34 15.66
CA SER A 197 -12.59 11.79 16.91
C SER A 197 -11.84 11.19 18.10
N ALA A 198 -11.88 11.84 19.26
CA ALA A 198 -11.16 11.42 20.46
C ALA A 198 -11.35 9.93 20.78
N GLY A 199 -10.29 9.29 21.31
CA GLY A 199 -10.28 7.87 21.65
C GLY A 199 -9.92 6.97 20.47
N THR A 200 -10.63 5.86 20.31
CA THR A 200 -10.35 4.83 19.29
C THR A 200 -11.18 5.09 18.03
N TYR A 201 -10.51 5.29 16.90
CA TYR A 201 -11.10 5.47 15.59
C TYR A 201 -10.79 4.29 14.68
N THR A 202 -11.83 3.67 14.11
CA THR A 202 -11.68 2.52 13.19
C THR A 202 -12.11 2.88 11.77
N VAL A 203 -11.19 2.76 10.82
CA VAL A 203 -11.49 2.84 9.40
C VAL A 203 -11.93 1.46 8.90
N ASN A 204 -13.18 1.36 8.43
CA ASN A 204 -13.69 0.17 7.76
C ASN A 204 -13.38 0.24 6.27
N LEU A 205 -12.56 -0.69 5.78
CA LEU A 205 -12.27 -0.83 4.35
C LEU A 205 -13.33 -1.73 3.72
N ILE A 206 -14.19 -1.10 2.92
CA ILE A 206 -15.32 -1.70 2.22
C ILE A 206 -15.24 -1.37 0.73
N ALA A 207 -16.04 -2.08 -0.08
CA ALA A 207 -16.15 -1.91 -1.53
C ALA A 207 -16.64 -0.51 -1.91
#